data_AF-A0A671M3P1-F1
#
_entry.id   AF-A0A671M3P1-F1
#
_cell.length_a   1.000
_cell.length_b   1.000
_cell.length_c   1.000
_cell.angle_alpha   90.00
_cell.angle_beta   90.00
_cell.angle_gamma   90.00
#
_symmetry.space_group_name_H-M   'P 1'
#
loop_
_entity.id
_entity.type
_entity.pdbx_description
1 polymer ?
#
loop_
_entity_poly.entity_id
_entity_poly.type
_entity_poly.pdbx_seq_one_letter_code
_entity_poly.pdbx_strand_id
1 'polypeptide(L)'
;MEDYPYPITAEGDWQPEHAKSVKNKLQIYFQSKKKSQGGDCVVQYDDKSNSATILFKSSDSRDGVLSKAEHIITIDNQQIELKVGNSLTKKKFIWLSFPYFVEKEWCGKNI
;
A
#
# COMPACT_ATOMS: atom_id res chain seq x y z
N MET A 1 -4.83 22.29 -7.19
CA MET A 1 -4.40 21.05 -7.87
C MET A 1 -4.55 19.93 -6.85
N GLU A 2 -5.77 19.43 -6.68
CA GLU A 2 -6.19 18.51 -5.59
C GLU A 2 -6.78 17.24 -6.19
N ASP A 3 -6.08 16.60 -7.14
CA ASP A 3 -6.65 15.44 -7.86
C ASP A 3 -6.54 14.12 -7.05
N TYR A 4 -5.75 14.11 -5.96
CA TYR A 4 -5.49 12.92 -5.14
C TYR A 4 -5.44 13.23 -3.64
N PRO A 5 -6.61 13.44 -3.00
CA PRO A 5 -6.70 13.93 -1.61
C PRO A 5 -6.36 12.88 -0.55
N TYR A 6 -6.09 11.63 -0.95
CA TYR A 6 -5.88 10.51 -0.01
C TYR A 6 -4.44 9.97 -0.08
N PRO A 7 -3.49 10.57 0.67
CA PRO A 7 -2.12 10.08 0.75
C PRO A 7 -1.99 8.89 1.71
N ILE A 8 -1.18 7.90 1.32
CA ILE A 8 -0.66 6.85 2.18
C ILE A 8 0.86 6.80 2.05
N THR A 9 1.54 6.34 3.08
CA THR A 9 2.97 5.99 3.02
C THR A 9 3.10 4.50 2.75
N ALA A 10 4.06 4.11 1.93
CA ALA A 10 4.54 2.74 1.79
C ALA A 10 6.04 2.73 2.04
N GLU A 11 6.46 1.91 2.97
CA GLU A 11 7.85 1.71 3.36
C GLU A 11 8.24 0.27 3.06
N GLY A 12 9.51 0.03 2.75
CA GLY A 12 10.00 -1.33 2.58
C GLY A 12 11.48 -1.38 2.30
N ASP A 13 12.01 -2.60 2.38
CA ASP A 13 13.44 -2.87 2.38
C ASP A 13 13.98 -3.00 0.95
N TRP A 14 13.95 -1.90 0.20
CA TRP A 14 14.51 -1.82 -1.15
C TRP A 14 15.75 -0.93 -1.20
N GLN A 15 16.71 -1.29 -2.05
CA GLN A 15 17.92 -0.51 -2.26
C GLN A 15 17.64 0.73 -3.12
N PRO A 16 18.28 1.87 -2.83
CA PRO A 16 18.10 3.10 -3.60
C PRO A 16 18.55 2.95 -5.07
N GLU A 17 19.46 2.01 -5.36
CA GLU A 17 19.88 1.64 -6.71
C GLU A 17 18.71 1.21 -7.60
N HIS A 18 17.66 0.63 -7.00
CA HIS A 18 16.45 0.20 -7.70
C HIS A 18 15.29 1.20 -7.61
N ALA A 19 15.50 2.43 -7.13
CA ALA A 19 14.46 3.43 -6.90
C ALA A 19 13.49 3.62 -8.09
N LYS A 20 14.02 3.66 -9.32
CA LYS A 20 13.21 3.79 -10.55
C LYS A 20 12.31 2.57 -10.76
N SER A 21 12.85 1.37 -10.58
CA SER A 21 12.11 0.11 -10.70
C SER A 21 11.06 -0.02 -9.60
N VAL A 22 11.44 0.29 -8.35
CA VAL A 22 10.56 0.31 -7.18
C VAL A 22 9.35 1.20 -7.43
N LYS A 23 9.56 2.44 -7.87
CA LYS A 23 8.48 3.38 -8.19
C LYS A 23 7.49 2.79 -9.20
N ASN A 24 7.99 2.22 -10.30
CA ASN A 24 7.12 1.63 -11.33
C ASN A 24 6.37 0.39 -10.80
N LYS A 25 7.04 -0.47 -10.03
CA LYS A 25 6.43 -1.67 -9.41
C LYS A 25 5.36 -1.30 -8.40
N LEU A 26 5.63 -0.33 -7.52
CA LEU A 26 4.66 0.21 -6.57
C LEU A 26 3.44 0.75 -7.31
N GLN A 27 3.65 1.56 -8.35
CA GLN A 27 2.55 2.13 -9.12
C GLN A 27 1.68 1.04 -9.75
N ILE A 28 2.27 0.07 -10.44
CA ILE A 28 1.51 -1.05 -11.05
C ILE A 28 0.79 -1.89 -9.98
N TYR A 29 1.44 -2.11 -8.83
CA TYR A 29 0.86 -2.90 -7.73
C TYR A 29 -0.34 -2.18 -7.10
N PHE A 30 -0.22 -0.89 -6.80
CA PHE A 30 -1.30 -0.06 -6.21
C PHE A 30 -2.39 0.32 -7.22
N GLN A 31 -2.09 0.35 -8.52
CA GLN A 31 -3.10 0.46 -9.57
C GLN A 31 -3.88 -0.85 -9.76
N SER A 32 -3.29 -1.99 -9.41
CA SER A 32 -3.93 -3.29 -9.57
C SER A 32 -4.93 -3.59 -8.45
N LYS A 33 -6.22 -3.36 -8.71
CA LYS A 33 -7.34 -3.69 -7.80
C LYS A 33 -7.33 -5.14 -7.29
N LYS A 34 -6.91 -6.11 -8.12
CA LYS A 34 -6.82 -7.52 -7.69
C LYS A 34 -5.67 -7.82 -6.72
N LYS A 35 -4.60 -7.01 -6.73
CA LYS A 35 -3.39 -7.26 -5.93
C LYS A 35 -3.41 -6.47 -4.64
N SER A 36 -3.65 -5.16 -4.73
CA SER A 36 -3.59 -4.23 -3.60
C SER A 36 -4.96 -3.71 -3.18
N GLN A 37 -6.04 -4.05 -3.91
CA GLN A 37 -7.36 -3.41 -3.77
C GLN A 37 -7.35 -1.90 -3.99
N GLY A 38 -6.29 -1.37 -4.61
CA GLY A 38 -6.22 0.04 -4.99
C GLY A 38 -6.96 0.37 -6.30
N GLY A 39 -6.47 1.39 -6.99
CA GLY A 39 -7.08 1.98 -8.18
C GLY A 39 -6.20 3.11 -8.71
N ASP A 40 -6.79 4.15 -9.30
CA ASP A 40 -6.02 5.30 -9.78
C ASP A 40 -5.26 6.00 -8.66
N CYS A 41 -3.92 5.93 -8.74
CA CYS A 41 -3.00 6.46 -7.75
C CYS A 41 -1.73 7.02 -8.38
N VAL A 42 -1.11 7.97 -7.68
CA VAL A 42 0.17 8.57 -8.03
C VAL A 42 1.19 8.20 -6.97
N VAL A 43 2.31 7.62 -7.40
CA VAL A 43 3.42 7.25 -6.50
C VAL A 43 4.50 8.32 -6.53
N GLN A 44 4.77 8.92 -5.38
CA GLN A 44 5.92 9.79 -5.13
C GLN A 44 6.97 9.01 -4.35
N TYR A 45 8.10 8.75 -4.96
CA TYR A 45 9.20 8.05 -4.32
C TYR A 45 10.12 9.06 -3.63
N ASP A 46 10.47 8.81 -2.36
CA ASP A 46 11.45 9.59 -1.61
C ASP A 46 12.76 8.79 -1.48
N ASP A 47 13.81 9.32 -2.11
CA ASP A 47 15.14 8.70 -2.16
C ASP A 47 15.90 8.79 -0.83
N LYS A 48 15.51 9.72 0.06
CA LYS A 48 16.22 9.96 1.32
C LYS A 48 15.80 9.02 2.43
N SER A 49 14.56 8.51 2.36
CA SER A 49 13.98 7.67 3.41
C SER A 49 13.61 6.26 2.95
N ASN A 50 13.96 5.89 1.70
CA ASN A 50 13.55 4.63 1.07
C ASN A 50 12.05 4.38 1.28
N SER A 51 11.26 5.46 1.19
CA SER A 51 9.82 5.45 1.41
C SER A 51 9.13 6.00 0.17
N ALA A 52 7.89 5.58 -0.06
CA ALA A 52 7.07 6.10 -1.13
C ALA A 52 5.75 6.62 -0.57
N THR A 53 5.31 7.79 -1.03
CA THR A 53 3.99 8.34 -0.75
C THR A 53 3.08 8.03 -1.94
N ILE A 54 1.99 7.30 -1.69
CA ILE A 54 1.00 6.96 -2.70
C ILE A 54 -0.24 7.80 -2.48
N LEU A 55 -0.62 8.57 -3.49
CA LEU A 55 -1.75 9.47 -3.48
C LEU A 55 -2.89 8.82 -4.26
N PHE A 56 -4.00 8.50 -3.60
CA PHE A 56 -5.18 7.92 -4.24
C PHE A 56 -6.22 8.97 -4.59
N LYS A 57 -6.91 8.73 -5.70
CA LYS A 57 -8.02 9.58 -6.15
C LYS A 57 -9.29 9.34 -5.34
N SER A 58 -9.51 8.10 -4.91
CA SER A 58 -10.70 7.67 -4.18
C SER A 58 -10.35 7.12 -2.80
N SER A 59 -11.22 7.36 -1.82
CA SER A 59 -11.08 6.83 -0.47
C SER A 59 -11.15 5.30 -0.45
N ASP A 60 -11.99 4.68 -1.28
CA ASP A 60 -12.15 3.23 -1.34
C ASP A 60 -10.85 2.51 -1.70
N SER A 61 -10.10 3.05 -2.67
CA SER A 61 -8.80 2.51 -3.08
C SER A 61 -7.80 2.59 -1.93
N ARG A 62 -7.77 3.72 -1.21
CA ARG A 62 -6.93 3.90 -0.02
C ARG A 62 -7.33 2.92 1.08
N ASP A 63 -8.62 2.78 1.35
CA ASP A 63 -9.15 1.94 2.41
C ASP A 63 -8.91 0.45 2.14
N GLY A 64 -9.06 0.01 0.90
CA GLY A 64 -8.75 -1.35 0.48
C GLY A 64 -7.27 -1.69 0.67
N VAL A 65 -6.38 -0.75 0.35
CA VAL A 65 -4.95 -0.91 0.59
C VAL A 65 -4.63 -0.97 2.09
N LEU A 66 -5.23 -0.11 2.90
CA LEU A 66 -5.01 -0.11 4.35
C LEU A 66 -5.66 -1.31 5.07
N SER A 67 -6.77 -1.81 4.57
CA SER A 67 -7.43 -3.02 5.08
C SER A 67 -6.64 -4.28 4.81
N LYS A 68 -5.73 -4.25 3.83
CA LYS A 68 -4.88 -5.39 3.51
C LYS A 68 -3.66 -5.39 4.44
N ALA A 69 -3.57 -6.44 5.25
CA ALA A 69 -2.56 -6.58 6.29
C ALA A 69 -1.12 -6.63 5.75
N GLU A 70 -0.90 -7.28 4.59
CA GLU A 70 0.43 -7.47 4.03
C GLU A 70 0.46 -7.15 2.54
N HIS A 71 1.48 -6.39 2.13
CA HIS A 71 1.71 -6.04 0.73
C HIS A 71 3.08 -6.54 0.33
N ILE A 72 3.14 -7.52 -0.56
CA ILE A 72 4.42 -8.08 -0.99
C ILE A 72 4.60 -7.77 -2.47
N ILE A 73 5.70 -7.13 -2.82
CA ILE A 73 6.08 -6.87 -4.21
C ILE A 73 7.39 -7.57 -4.56
N THR A 74 7.54 -7.92 -5.83
CA THR A 74 8.78 -8.53 -6.34
C THR A 74 9.59 -7.49 -7.11
N ILE A 75 10.78 -7.17 -6.61
CA ILE A 75 11.73 -6.24 -7.22
C ILE A 75 13.01 -7.03 -7.49
N ASP A 76 13.45 -7.09 -8.75
CA ASP A 76 14.67 -7.80 -9.16
C ASP A 76 14.77 -9.25 -8.64
N ASN A 77 13.64 -9.98 -8.70
CA ASN A 77 13.50 -11.35 -8.19
C ASN A 77 13.56 -11.49 -6.65
N GLN A 78 13.64 -10.38 -5.91
CA GLN A 78 13.50 -10.33 -4.46
C GLN A 78 12.06 -9.95 -4.06
N GLN A 79 11.47 -10.70 -3.14
CA GLN A 79 10.19 -10.33 -2.53
C GLN A 79 10.44 -9.36 -1.37
N ILE A 80 9.81 -8.19 -1.44
CA ILE A 80 9.93 -7.13 -0.45
C ILE A 80 8.55 -6.87 0.13
N GLU A 81 8.48 -6.93 1.45
CA GLU A 81 7.29 -6.59 2.21
C GLU A 81 7.19 -5.06 2.32
N LEU A 82 6.03 -4.55 1.92
CA LEU A 82 5.65 -3.15 2.00
C LEU A 82 4.78 -2.94 3.24
N LYS A 83 5.22 -2.02 4.08
CA LYS A 83 4.45 -1.51 5.20
C LYS A 83 3.70 -0.27 4.74
N VAL A 84 2.38 -0.39 4.63
CA VAL A 84 1.53 0.74 4.28
C VAL A 84 1.01 1.41 5.55
N GLY A 85 1.09 2.73 5.59
CA GLY A 85 0.65 3.55 6.70
C GLY A 85 -0.20 4.72 6.23
N ASN A 86 -1.06 5.21 7.10
CA ASN A 86 -1.79 6.44 6.80
C ASN A 86 -0.83 7.64 6.93
N SER A 87 -0.69 8.41 5.85
CA SER A 87 0.20 9.59 5.82
C SER A 87 -0.35 10.79 6.61
N LEU A 88 -1.61 10.69 7.07
CA LEU A 88 -2.27 11.73 7.87
C LEU A 88 -1.60 11.85 9.25
N THR A 89 -0.71 12.83 9.34
CA THR A 89 -0.33 13.61 10.53
C THR A 89 -1.17 13.29 11.77
N LYS A 90 -0.52 12.86 12.86
CA LYS A 90 -1.00 12.77 14.24
C LYS A 90 -2.27 13.62 14.52
N LYS A 91 -3.46 13.08 14.26
CA LYS A 91 -4.73 13.68 14.66
C LYS A 91 -5.63 12.57 15.17
N LYS A 92 -5.62 12.47 16.51
CA LYS A 92 -6.62 11.88 17.39
C LYS A 92 -7.25 10.59 16.89
N PHE A 93 -6.70 9.48 17.39
CA PHE A 93 -7.48 8.29 17.70
C PHE A 93 -8.82 8.72 18.32
N ILE A 94 -9.89 8.70 17.52
CA ILE A 94 -11.22 8.43 18.01
C ILE A 94 -11.46 6.96 17.73
N TRP A 95 -11.35 6.17 18.79
CA TRP A 95 -11.66 4.75 18.81
C TRP A 95 -13.16 4.63 18.60
N LEU A 96 -13.61 4.45 17.36
CA LEU A 96 -14.98 4.07 17.06
C LEU A 96 -14.98 2.92 16.05
N SER A 97 -15.11 1.72 16.63
CA SER A 97 -15.64 0.49 16.04
C SER A 97 -15.16 0.08 14.65
N PHE A 98 -14.11 -0.74 14.60
CA PHE A 98 -13.91 -1.69 13.51
C PHE A 98 -13.99 -3.12 14.04
N PRO A 99 -15.11 -3.83 13.82
CA PRO A 99 -15.15 -5.28 13.86
C PRO A 99 -15.09 -5.80 12.42
N TYR A 100 -13.90 -5.77 11.79
CA TYR A 100 -13.68 -6.52 10.55
C TYR A 100 -12.25 -7.07 10.53
N PHE A 101 -11.94 -7.83 11.58
CA PHE A 101 -10.95 -8.89 11.50
C PHE A 101 -11.68 -10.12 10.95
N VAL A 102 -11.68 -10.28 9.62
CA VAL A 102 -12.08 -11.55 9.01
C VAL A 102 -10.89 -12.49 9.15
N GLU A 103 -11.00 -13.36 10.14
CA GLU A 103 -10.19 -14.56 10.29
C GLU A 103 -10.33 -15.37 8.99
N LYS A 104 -9.25 -15.43 8.21
CA LYS A 104 -9.16 -16.35 7.07
C LYS A 104 -8.82 -17.74 7.60
N GLU A 105 -9.83 -18.46 8.06
CA GLU A 105 -9.71 -19.90 8.24
C GLU A 105 -9.68 -20.59 6.87
N TRP A 106 -8.47 -20.97 6.49
CA TRP A 106 -8.08 -22.25 5.89
C TRP A 106 -8.91 -22.82 4.73
N CYS A 107 -8.29 -22.79 3.55
CA CYS A 107 -8.60 -23.68 2.44
C CYS A 107 -7.87 -25.02 2.64
N GLY A 108 -8.61 -26.12 2.77
CA GLY A 108 -8.13 -27.51 2.72
C GLY A 108 -9.35 -28.44 2.61
N LYS A 109 -9.89 -28.79 1.45
CA LYS A 109 -9.42 -29.68 0.36
C LYS A 109 -9.45 -31.17 0.74
N ASN A 110 -10.38 -31.90 0.10
CA ASN A 110 -10.41 -33.34 -0.23
C ASN A 110 -10.18 -34.38 0.90
N ILE A 111 -11.22 -35.16 1.23
CA ILE A 111 -11.51 -36.48 0.63
C ILE A 111 -12.96 -36.90 0.94
#